data_AF-A0AAN6Y6I0-F1
#
_entry.id   AF-A0AAN6Y6I0-F1
#
_cell.length_a   1.000
_cell.length_b   1.000
_cell.length_c   1.000
_cell.angle_alpha   90.00
_cell.angle_beta   90.00
_cell.angle_gamma   90.00
#
_symmetry.space_group_name_H-M   'P 1'
#
loop_
_entity.id
_entity.type
_entity.pdbx_description
1 polymer ?
#
loop_
_entity_poly.entity_id
_entity_poly.type
_entity_poly.pdbx_seq_one_letter_code
_entity_poly.pdbx_strand_id
1 'polypeptide(L)'
;MLSSQSPTCESVAGPTADGNPGSVNGGDMGRDGEKGGRLTEEEKKSNHIASEQKRRMAIREGFDKLSTIVPGLEGQARSEALVLRSTVDYMEKKLMERRQLIMDCEMNGIPVDPQMRK
;
A
#
# COMPACT_ATOMS: atom_id res chain seq x y z
N MET A 1 -3.48 39.88 25.44
CA MET A 1 -3.21 38.53 25.98
C MET A 1 -4.46 37.69 25.75
N LEU A 2 -4.53 36.94 24.65
CA LEU A 2 -5.59 35.96 24.42
C LEU A 2 -4.96 34.57 24.42
N SER A 3 -5.50 33.75 25.30
CA SER A 3 -4.99 32.46 25.74
C SER A 3 -5.05 31.39 24.66
N SER A 4 -3.97 30.62 24.64
CA SER A 4 -3.80 29.28 24.07
C SER A 4 -4.93 28.32 24.42
N GLN A 5 -5.49 27.63 23.43
CA GLN A 5 -6.17 26.34 23.63
C GLN A 5 -5.78 25.39 22.50
N SER A 6 -4.99 24.38 22.87
CA SER A 6 -4.64 23.21 22.07
C SER A 6 -5.79 22.19 22.06
N PRO A 7 -6.02 21.44 20.96
CA PRO A 7 -7.04 20.41 20.91
C PRO A 7 -6.60 19.16 21.69
N THR A 8 -7.41 18.76 22.67
CA THR A 8 -7.29 17.50 23.40
C THR A 8 -7.78 16.35 22.54
N CYS A 9 -6.92 15.35 22.30
CA CYS A 9 -7.33 14.09 21.70
C CYS A 9 -8.05 13.23 22.76
N GLU A 10 -9.36 13.08 22.62
CA GLU A 10 -10.17 12.11 23.38
C GLU A 10 -9.81 10.68 22.98
N SER A 11 -9.42 9.89 23.98
CA SER A 11 -9.18 8.45 23.90
C SER A 11 -10.49 7.74 24.20
N VAL A 12 -11.07 7.04 23.23
CA VAL A 12 -12.20 6.13 23.45
C VAL A 12 -11.69 4.69 23.54
N ALA A 13 -11.60 4.20 24.78
CA ALA A 13 -11.34 2.80 25.08
C ALA A 13 -12.65 1.99 24.97
N GLY A 14 -12.61 0.86 24.27
CA GLY A 14 -13.67 -0.17 24.29
C GLY A 14 -13.13 -1.48 24.88
N PRO A 15 -13.86 -2.16 25.79
CA PRO A 15 -13.60 -3.55 26.19
C PRO A 15 -14.33 -4.48 25.18
N THR A 16 -13.97 -5.74 24.93
CA THR A 16 -13.84 -6.89 25.84
C THR A 16 -13.03 -8.04 25.22
N ALA A 17 -12.59 -8.94 26.10
CA ALA A 17 -11.82 -10.15 25.85
C ALA A 17 -12.67 -11.38 25.48
N ASP A 18 -12.05 -12.35 24.78
CA ASP A 18 -12.23 -13.82 24.78
C ASP A 18 -11.36 -14.35 23.60
N GLY A 19 -10.46 -15.33 23.63
CA GLY A 19 -10.08 -16.39 24.55
C GLY A 19 -9.81 -17.65 23.71
N ASN A 20 -8.54 -18.04 23.47
CA ASN A 20 -8.12 -19.45 23.36
C ASN A 20 -6.57 -19.62 23.41
N PRO A 21 -6.02 -20.39 24.36
CA PRO A 21 -4.61 -20.79 24.40
C PRO A 21 -4.40 -22.23 23.89
N GLY A 22 -3.37 -22.45 23.07
CA GLY A 22 -2.88 -23.79 22.69
C GLY A 22 -1.53 -23.65 21.97
N SER A 23 -0.42 -23.71 22.70
CA SER A 23 0.43 -24.91 22.91
C SER A 23 1.24 -25.32 21.67
N VAL A 24 2.57 -25.10 21.69
CA VAL A 24 3.59 -26.15 21.92
C VAL A 24 4.99 -25.55 22.06
N ASN A 25 5.78 -26.16 22.96
CA ASN A 25 7.16 -25.83 23.34
C ASN A 25 8.20 -26.24 22.29
N GLY A 26 9.36 -25.56 22.29
CA GLY A 26 10.60 -26.14 21.77
C GLY A 26 11.79 -25.16 21.72
N GLY A 27 12.73 -25.31 22.66
CA GLY A 27 14.15 -24.98 22.41
C GLY A 27 14.74 -23.82 23.23
N ASP A 28 15.15 -24.14 24.45
CA ASP A 28 16.21 -23.44 25.19
C ASP A 28 17.49 -23.31 24.35
N MET A 29 18.01 -22.08 24.22
CA MET A 29 19.44 -21.78 24.09
C MET A 29 19.64 -20.35 24.60
N GLY A 30 20.14 -20.26 25.82
CA GLY A 30 20.49 -19.02 26.50
C GLY A 30 21.39 -18.10 25.68
N ARG A 31 20.99 -16.83 25.66
CA ARG A 31 21.89 -15.69 25.52
C ARG A 31 21.40 -14.60 26.46
N ASP A 32 22.00 -14.59 27.64
CA ASP A 32 21.97 -13.46 28.56
C ASP A 32 22.43 -12.19 27.84
N GLY A 33 21.54 -11.21 27.84
CA GLY A 33 21.70 -9.91 27.20
C GLY A 33 20.42 -9.11 27.39
N GLU A 34 20.43 -8.25 28.40
CA GLU A 34 19.37 -7.38 28.86
C GLU A 34 18.49 -6.75 27.77
N LYS A 35 17.21 -6.50 28.14
CA LYS A 35 16.16 -5.72 27.44
C LYS A 35 15.18 -6.50 26.56
N GLY A 36 14.63 -7.58 27.08
CA GLY A 36 13.29 -8.08 26.71
C GLY A 36 12.16 -7.27 27.37
N GLY A 37 12.34 -5.95 27.53
CA GLY A 37 11.29 -5.09 28.04
C GLY A 37 10.22 -4.93 26.96
N ARG A 38 8.95 -5.17 27.32
CA ARG A 38 7.80 -4.66 26.55
C ARG A 38 8.17 -3.24 26.11
N LEU A 39 8.15 -2.98 24.80
CA LEU A 39 8.40 -1.63 24.24
C LEU A 39 7.71 -0.64 25.16
N THR A 40 8.46 0.31 25.71
CA THR A 40 7.85 1.31 26.60
C THR A 40 6.70 1.98 25.85
N GLU A 41 5.70 2.50 26.55
CA GLU A 41 4.58 3.19 25.88
C GLU A 41 5.08 4.30 24.93
N GLU A 42 6.22 4.92 25.28
CA GLU A 42 6.94 5.90 24.47
C GLU A 42 7.59 5.28 23.22
N GLU A 43 8.28 4.14 23.35
CA GLU A 43 8.88 3.40 22.22
C GLU A 43 7.81 2.83 21.28
N LYS A 44 6.70 2.33 21.82
CA LYS A 44 5.58 1.84 21.02
C LYS A 44 4.94 2.97 20.22
N LYS A 45 4.78 4.15 20.83
CA LYS A 45 4.26 5.35 20.17
C LYS A 45 5.20 5.83 19.06
N SER A 46 6.51 5.87 19.32
CA SER A 46 7.51 6.28 18.32
C SER A 46 7.57 5.29 17.15
N ASN A 47 7.54 3.98 17.43
CA ASN A 47 7.52 2.95 16.41
C ASN A 47 6.25 3.00 15.55
N HIS A 48 5.08 3.21 16.16
CA HIS A 48 3.82 3.37 15.43
C HIS A 48 3.88 4.56 14.46
N ILE A 49 4.39 5.71 14.90
CA ILE A 49 4.56 6.90 14.05
C ILE A 49 5.52 6.61 12.89
N ALA A 50 6.65 5.97 13.16
CA ALA A 50 7.65 5.65 12.13
C ALA A 50 7.10 4.64 11.09
N SER A 51 6.41 3.60 11.56
CA SER A 51 5.78 2.59 10.69
C SER A 51 4.73 3.22 9.77
N GLU A 52 3.88 4.10 10.32
CA GLU A 52 2.84 4.78 9.53
C GLU A 52 3.45 5.79 8.55
N GLN A 53 4.51 6.51 8.92
CA GLN A 53 5.24 7.38 7.99
C GLN A 53 5.82 6.58 6.83
N LYS A 54 6.48 5.44 7.11
CA LYS A 54 7.01 4.54 6.08
C LYS A 54 5.90 4.01 5.18
N ARG A 55 4.77 3.59 5.74
CA ARG A 55 3.60 3.14 4.98
C ARG A 55 3.09 4.25 4.04
N ARG A 56 2.95 5.48 4.53
CA ARG A 56 2.51 6.63 3.72
C ARG A 56 3.49 6.99 2.61
N MET A 57 4.80 6.92 2.88
CA MET A 57 5.84 7.12 1.86
C MET A 57 5.71 6.09 0.74
N ALA A 58 5.58 4.80 1.07
CA ALA A 58 5.43 3.74 0.08
C ALA A 58 4.18 3.91 -0.80
N ILE A 59 3.06 4.37 -0.21
CA ILE A 59 1.85 4.67 -0.98
C ILE A 59 2.10 5.82 -1.97
N ARG A 60 2.73 6.91 -1.53
CA ARG A 60 3.05 8.06 -2.41
C ARG A 60 3.97 7.67 -3.56
N GLU A 61 5.03 6.91 -3.28
CA GLU A 61 5.92 6.40 -4.33
C GLU A 61 5.15 5.55 -5.36
N GLY A 62 4.11 4.83 -4.93
CA GLY A 62 3.20 4.13 -5.84
C GLY A 62 2.45 5.08 -6.77
N PHE A 63 1.88 6.17 -6.24
CA PHE A 63 1.19 7.19 -7.04
C PHE A 63 2.14 7.96 -7.98
N ASP A 64 3.36 8.26 -7.53
CA ASP A 64 4.38 8.88 -8.37
C ASP A 64 4.72 7.97 -9.56
N LYS A 65 4.88 6.65 -9.35
CA LYS A 65 5.07 5.68 -10.44
C LYS A 65 3.89 5.59 -11.39
N LEU A 66 2.65 5.65 -10.90
CA LEU A 66 1.48 5.66 -11.77
C LEU A 66 1.46 6.92 -12.66
N SER A 67 1.85 8.07 -12.09
CA SER A 67 1.88 9.33 -12.83
C SER A 67 2.90 9.38 -13.97
N THR A 68 3.94 8.53 -13.94
CA THR A 68 4.94 8.42 -15.02
C THR A 68 4.55 7.40 -16.10
N ILE A 69 3.74 6.39 -15.76
CA ILE A 69 3.31 5.34 -16.70
C ILE A 69 2.08 5.78 -17.49
N VAL A 70 1.15 6.49 -16.84
CA VAL A 70 -0.11 6.90 -17.45
C VAL A 70 0.10 8.23 -18.18
N PRO A 71 -0.12 8.29 -19.50
CA PRO A 71 0.07 9.51 -20.28
C PRO A 71 -0.80 10.66 -19.75
N GLY A 72 -0.21 11.86 -19.66
CA GLY A 72 -0.93 13.07 -19.28
C GLY A 72 -1.14 13.28 -17.78
N LEU A 73 -0.58 12.42 -16.92
CA LEU A 73 -0.64 12.56 -15.45
C LEU A 73 0.65 13.12 -14.82
N GLU A 74 1.59 13.58 -15.62
CA GLU A 74 2.88 14.10 -15.15
C GLU A 74 2.66 15.26 -14.15
N GLY A 75 3.16 15.09 -12.93
CA GLY A 75 2.98 16.08 -11.86
C GLY A 75 1.61 16.06 -11.17
N GLN A 76 0.68 15.18 -11.57
CA GLN A 76 -0.65 15.04 -10.94
C GLN A 76 -0.72 13.98 -9.83
N ALA A 77 0.41 13.42 -9.38
CA ALA A 77 0.47 12.40 -8.34
C ALA A 77 -0.20 12.79 -7.00
N ARG A 78 -0.48 14.08 -6.79
CA ARG A 78 -1.19 14.60 -5.60
C ARG A 78 -2.70 14.38 -5.62
N SER A 79 -3.30 14.08 -6.78
CA SER A 79 -4.76 13.87 -6.91
C SER A 79 -5.10 12.39 -6.99
N GLU A 80 -5.17 11.71 -5.84
CA GLU A 80 -5.33 10.24 -5.73
C GLU A 80 -6.49 9.71 -6.59
N ALA A 81 -7.68 10.29 -6.46
CA ALA A 81 -8.88 9.84 -7.19
C ALA A 81 -8.75 10.01 -8.71
N LEU A 82 -8.11 11.10 -9.15
CA LEU A 82 -7.88 11.36 -10.57
C LEU A 82 -6.87 10.35 -11.13
N VAL A 83 -5.76 10.14 -10.42
CA VAL A 83 -4.73 9.18 -10.85
C VAL A 83 -5.31 7.78 -11.00
N LEU A 84 -6.07 7.30 -10.01
CA LEU A 84 -6.67 5.96 -10.09
C LEU A 84 -7.65 5.84 -11.26
N ARG A 85 -8.54 6.83 -11.44
CA ARG A 85 -9.51 6.81 -12.54
C ARG A 85 -8.82 6.81 -13.90
N SER A 86 -7.92 7.76 -14.13
CA SER A 86 -7.18 7.84 -15.40
C SER A 86 -6.30 6.62 -15.65
N THR A 87 -5.81 5.96 -14.60
CA THR A 87 -5.09 4.69 -14.73
C THR A 87 -6.01 3.59 -15.25
N VAL A 88 -7.23 3.46 -14.72
CA VAL A 88 -8.22 2.47 -15.19
C VAL A 88 -8.58 2.72 -16.65
N ASP A 89 -8.91 3.98 -17.00
CA ASP A 89 -9.24 4.38 -18.38
C ASP A 89 -8.09 4.00 -19.34
N TYR A 90 -6.83 4.20 -18.92
CA TYR A 90 -5.66 3.84 -19.71
C TYR A 90 -5.48 2.32 -19.85
N MET A 91 -5.74 1.54 -18.79
CA MET A 91 -5.70 0.08 -18.87
C MET A 91 -6.73 -0.46 -19.86
N GLU A 92 -7.96 0.05 -19.83
CA GLU A 92 -9.02 -0.34 -20.77
C GLU A 92 -8.62 -0.06 -22.22
N LYS A 93 -8.05 1.13 -22.47
CA LYS A 93 -7.50 1.50 -23.78
C LYS A 93 -6.40 0.53 -24.23
N LYS A 94 -5.46 0.18 -23.35
CA LYS A 94 -4.37 -0.75 -23.69
C LYS A 94 -4.84 -2.17 -23.97
N LEU A 95 -5.88 -2.64 -23.26
CA LEU A 95 -6.50 -3.93 -23.55
C LEU A 95 -7.22 -3.92 -24.90
N MET A 96 -7.89 -2.81 -25.25
CA MET A 96 -8.52 -2.65 -26.56
C MET A 96 -7.49 -2.62 -27.69
N GLU A 97 -6.43 -1.82 -27.55
CA GLU A 97 -5.32 -1.77 -28.50
C GLU A 97 -4.70 -3.16 -28.70
N ARG A 98 -4.43 -3.89 -27.60
CA ARG A 98 -3.91 -5.26 -27.67
C ARG A 98 -4.81 -6.19 -28.47
N ARG A 99 -6.13 -6.16 -28.24
CA ARG A 99 -7.09 -6.98 -29.00
C ARG A 99 -7.08 -6.63 -30.49
N GLN A 100 -7.03 -5.34 -30.81
CA GLN A 100 -6.99 -4.90 -32.21
C GLN A 100 -5.71 -5.38 -32.90
N LEU A 101 -4.55 -5.20 -32.26
CA LEU A 101 -3.26 -5.66 -32.77
C LEU A 101 -3.24 -7.17 -33.03
N ILE A 102 -3.84 -7.96 -32.15
CA ILE A 102 -3.96 -9.42 -32.34
C ILE A 102 -4.82 -9.73 -33.56
N MET A 103 -5.98 -9.09 -33.70
CA MET A 103 -6.86 -9.26 -34.85
C MET A 103 -6.15 -8.88 -36.15
N ASP A 104 -5.44 -7.75 -36.17
CA ASP A 104 -4.69 -7.29 -37.33
C ASP A 104 -3.58 -8.26 -37.71
N CYS A 105 -2.83 -8.80 -36.73
CA CYS A 105 -1.82 -9.83 -36.98
C CYS A 105 -2.43 -11.09 -37.60
N GLU A 106 -3.55 -11.58 -37.06
CA GLU A 106 -4.25 -12.76 -37.60
C GLU A 106 -4.75 -12.52 -39.03
N MET A 107 -5.32 -11.34 -39.31
CA MET A 107 -5.77 -10.96 -40.66
C MET A 107 -4.61 -10.89 -41.67
N ASN A 108 -3.43 -10.48 -41.22
CA ASN A 108 -2.21 -10.45 -42.04
C ASN A 108 -1.51 -11.82 -42.11
N GLY A 109 -2.08 -12.88 -41.54
CA GLY A 109 -1.52 -14.23 -41.55
C GLY A 109 -0.29 -14.40 -40.63
N ILE A 110 -0.05 -13.46 -39.73
CA ILE A 110 1.03 -13.52 -38.73
C ILE A 110 0.54 -14.38 -37.55
N PRO A 111 1.23 -15.49 -37.22
CA PRO A 111 0.80 -16.34 -36.12
C PRO A 111 0.95 -15.63 -34.78
N VAL A 112 -0.15 -15.52 -34.04
CA VAL A 112 -0.17 -14.95 -32.67
C VAL A 112 -0.21 -16.07 -31.64
N ASP A 113 0.72 -16.02 -30.69
CA ASP A 113 0.79 -16.93 -29.55
C ASP A 113 -0.57 -16.99 -28.81
N PRO A 114 -1.15 -18.19 -28.58
CA PRO A 114 -2.39 -18.36 -27.82
C PRO A 114 -2.40 -17.68 -26.44
N GLN A 115 -1.24 -17.51 -25.77
CA GLN A 115 -1.14 -16.81 -24.49
C GLN A 115 -1.50 -15.32 -24.61
N MET A 116 -1.33 -14.72 -25.79
CA MET A 116 -1.62 -13.31 -26.02
C MET A 116 -3.13 -13.02 -26.16
N ARG A 117 -3.97 -14.05 -26.28
CA ARG A 117 -5.44 -13.92 -26.45
C ARG A 117 -6.23 -13.82 -25.14
N LYS A 118 -5.58 -14.13 -24.01
CA LYS A 118 -6.13 -14.00 -22.66
C LYS A 118 -5.90 -12.60 -22.14
#